data_AF-A0A537ESK3-F1
#
_entry.id   AF-A0A537ESK3-F1
#
_cell.length_a   1.000
_cell.length_b   1.000
_cell.length_c   1.000
_cell.angle_alpha   90.00
_cell.angle_beta   90.00
_cell.angle_gamma   90.00
#
_symmetry.space_group_name_H-M   'P 1'
#
loop_
_entity.id
_entity.type
_entity.pdbx_description
1 polymer ?
#
loop_
_entity_poly.entity_id
_entity_poly.type
_entity_poly.pdbx_seq_one_letter_code
_entity_poly.pdbx_strand_id
1 'polypeptide(L)' 'MVKKIVTRFAVAKKTAKSGEAVYRSPRIYLPTKLTDDSVFPFKEGDLLMVKVDGRRLIVQRVRKPERRTEVANEQRQK' A
#
# COMPACT_ATOMS: atom_id res chain seq x y z
N MET A 1 17.45 7.56 -11.44
CA MET A 1 16.09 7.08 -11.71
C MET A 1 16.10 5.57 -11.96
N VAL A 2 15.79 4.79 -10.94
CA VAL A 2 15.64 3.32 -11.01
C VAL A 2 14.20 2.97 -11.35
N LYS A 3 13.94 2.48 -12.57
CA LYS A 3 12.58 2.17 -13.05
C LYS A 3 12.10 0.76 -12.72
N LYS A 4 13.02 -0.17 -12.46
CA LYS A 4 12.72 -1.58 -12.21
C LYS A 4 13.81 -2.24 -11.34
N ILE A 5 13.40 -3.20 -10.52
CA ILE A 5 14.32 -4.05 -9.75
C ILE A 5 13.71 -5.44 -9.58
N VAL A 6 14.57 -6.46 -9.54
CA VAL A 6 14.17 -7.81 -9.14
C VAL A 6 14.37 -7.94 -7.64
N THR A 7 13.36 -8.45 -6.94
CA THR A 7 13.42 -8.68 -5.51
C THR A 7 12.74 -9.99 -5.14
N ARG A 8 12.95 -10.44 -3.90
CA ARG A 8 12.42 -11.70 -3.38
C ARG A 8 11.04 -11.50 -2.78
N PHE A 9 10.13 -12.41 -3.14
CA PHE A 9 8.94 -12.69 -2.36
C PHE A 9 9.33 -13.62 -1.21
N ALA A 10 9.08 -13.20 0.02
CA ALA A 10 9.41 -13.95 1.21
C ALA A 10 8.13 -14.27 2.00
N VAL A 11 8.13 -15.40 2.69
CA VAL A 11 7.05 -15.76 3.62
C VAL A 11 7.69 -16.06 4.95
N ALA A 12 7.60 -15.10 5.88
CA ALA A 12 8.05 -15.34 7.25
C ALA A 12 7.06 -16.28 7.92
N LYS A 13 7.57 -17.34 8.56
CA LYS A 13 6.79 -18.32 9.30
C LYS A 13 7.11 -18.17 10.78
N LYS A 14 6.09 -18.03 11.62
CA LYS A 14 6.23 -18.03 13.07
C LYS A 14 5.40 -19.18 13.64
N THR A 15 6.07 -20.14 14.24
CA THR A 15 5.41 -21.21 15.00
C THR A 15 4.83 -20.63 16.29
N ALA A 16 3.57 -20.94 16.57
CA ALA A 16 2.96 -20.67 17.86
C ALA A 16 3.63 -21.52 18.94
N LYS A 17 3.70 -21.00 20.18
CA LYS A 17 4.29 -21.72 21.32
C LYS A 17 3.61 -23.07 21.60
N SER A 18 2.34 -23.23 21.20
CA SER A 18 1.57 -24.47 21.34
C SER A 18 1.82 -25.51 20.24
N GLY A 19 2.63 -25.21 19.22
CA GLY A 19 2.91 -26.12 18.10
C GLY A 19 1.79 -26.25 17.05
N GLU A 20 0.60 -25.73 17.34
CA GLU A 20 -0.62 -26.01 16.57
C GLU A 20 -0.84 -25.04 15.38
N ALA A 21 -0.36 -23.79 15.48
CA ALA A 21 -0.57 -22.77 14.45
C ALA A 21 0.76 -22.20 13.91
N VAL A 22 0.90 -22.13 12.57
CA VAL A 22 2.01 -21.46 11.89
C VAL A 22 1.49 -20.16 11.28
N TYR A 23 1.79 -19.03 11.92
CA TYR A 23 1.49 -17.72 11.36
C TYR A 23 2.41 -17.46 10.15
N ARG A 24 1.82 -17.14 9.00
CA ARG A 24 2.55 -16.79 7.78
C ARG A 24 2.37 -15.31 7.48
N SER A 25 3.48 -14.62 7.27
CA SER A 25 3.52 -13.21 6.88
C SER A 25 4.24 -13.10 5.52
N PRO A 26 3.49 -13.09 4.41
CA PRO A 26 4.03 -12.79 3.09
C PRO A 26 4.55 -11.36 3.02
N ARG A 27 5.72 -11.16 2.41
CA ARG A 27 6.42 -9.88 2.31
C ARG A 27 7.09 -9.76 0.95
N ILE A 28 7.07 -8.54 0.41
CA ILE A 28 7.90 -8.15 -0.73
C ILE A 28 8.90 -7.13 -0.19
N TYR A 29 10.19 -7.45 -0.27
CA TYR A 29 11.22 -6.51 0.18
C TYR A 29 11.52 -5.52 -0.93
N LEU A 30 11.27 -4.23 -0.70
CA LEU A 30 11.68 -3.18 -1.63
C LEU A 30 13.04 -2.65 -1.18
N PRO A 31 14.09 -2.74 -2.01
CA PRO A 31 15.44 -2.28 -1.64
C PRO A 31 15.52 -0.76 -1.60
N THR A 32 16.40 -0.22 -0.77
CA THR A 32 16.64 1.23 -0.60
C THR A 32 16.96 1.93 -1.92
N LYS A 33 17.74 1.27 -2.78
CA LYS A 33 18.02 1.74 -4.15
C LYS A 33 16.76 2.04 -5.00
N LEU A 34 15.63 1.40 -4.69
CA LEU A 34 14.33 1.68 -5.31
C LEU A 34 13.54 2.72 -4.49
N THR A 35 13.49 2.58 -3.16
CA THR A 35 12.62 3.38 -2.29
C THR A 35 13.12 4.81 -2.05
N ASP A 36 14.43 5.02 -2.11
CA ASP A 36 15.07 6.32 -1.87
C ASP A 36 15.13 7.16 -3.16
N ASP A 37 14.72 6.60 -4.30
CA ASP A 37 14.63 7.34 -5.55
C ASP A 37 13.49 8.38 -5.46
N SER A 38 13.76 9.61 -5.87
CA SER A 38 12.80 10.72 -5.87
C SER A 38 11.46 10.42 -6.57
N VAL A 39 11.44 9.49 -7.52
CA VAL A 39 10.20 9.11 -8.24
C VAL A 39 9.43 7.97 -7.57
N PHE A 40 9.93 7.43 -6.45
CA PHE A 40 9.25 6.36 -5.73
C PHE A 40 7.89 6.87 -5.19
N PRO A 41 6.78 6.17 -5.47
CA PRO A 41 5.45 6.77 -5.34
C PRO A 41 4.88 6.72 -3.92
N PHE A 42 5.61 6.20 -2.94
CA PHE A 42 5.11 6.02 -1.56
C PHE A 42 6.08 6.62 -0.54
N LYS A 43 5.54 6.95 0.63
CA LYS A 43 6.29 7.38 1.81
C LYS A 43 5.87 6.55 3.02
N GLU A 44 6.71 6.56 4.05
CA GLU A 44 6.35 5.97 5.35
C GLU A 44 5.03 6.58 5.86
N GLY A 45 4.15 5.72 6.38
CA GLY A 45 2.82 6.12 6.86
C GLY A 45 1.73 6.24 5.78
N ASP A 46 2.06 6.14 4.49
CA ASP A 46 1.04 6.12 3.44
C ASP A 46 0.08 4.93 3.62
N LEU A 47 -1.22 5.20 3.56
CA LEU A 47 -2.23 4.14 3.49
C LEU A 47 -2.32 3.64 2.05
N LEU A 48 -2.01 2.37 1.83
CA LEU A 48 -1.94 1.76 0.50
C LEU A 48 -3.05 0.73 0.31
N MET A 49 -3.67 0.77 -0.86
CA MET A 49 -4.52 -0.31 -1.38
C MET A 49 -3.64 -1.27 -2.18
N VAL A 50 -3.74 -2.55 -1.89
CA VAL A 50 -3.10 -3.62 -2.66
C VAL A 50 -4.21 -4.45 -3.31
N LYS A 51 -4.16 -4.60 -4.64
CA LYS A 51 -5.13 -5.40 -5.38
C LYS A 51 -4.44 -6.32 -6.39
N VAL A 52 -5.10 -7.42 -6.72
CA VAL A 52 -4.69 -8.32 -7.81
C VAL A 52 -5.48 -7.95 -9.06
N ASP A 53 -4.79 -7.75 -10.17
CA ASP A 53 -5.35 -7.49 -11.49
C ASP A 53 -4.75 -8.49 -12.50
N GLY A 54 -5.49 -9.58 -12.74
CA GLY A 54 -5.01 -10.73 -13.50
C GLY A 54 -3.75 -11.34 -12.88
N ARG A 55 -2.62 -11.26 -13.58
CA ARG A 55 -1.31 -11.76 -13.12
C ARG A 55 -0.44 -10.69 -12.45
N ARG A 56 -1.00 -9.51 -12.16
CA ARG A 56 -0.26 -8.37 -11.60
C ARG A 56 -0.74 -8.06 -10.19
N LEU A 57 0.20 -7.69 -9.32
CA LEU A 57 -0.09 -7.03 -8.05
C LEU A 57 0.04 -5.52 -8.25
N ILE A 58 -1.03 -4.79 -7.99
CA ILE A 58 -1.06 -3.33 -8.08
C ILE A 58 -1.12 -2.76 -6.67
N VAL A 59 -0.18 -1.86 -6.37
CA VAL A 59 -0.13 -1.10 -5.11
C VAL A 59 -0.40 0.36 -5.45
N GLN A 60 -1.33 0.99 -4.74
CA GLN A 60 -1.70 2.39 -4.97
C GLN A 60 -2.06 3.09 -3.67
N ARG A 61 -1.86 4.41 -3.59
CA ARG A 61 -2.31 5.20 -2.43
C ARG A 61 -3.83 5.17 -2.33
N VAL A 62 -4.35 5.02 -1.12
CA VAL A 62 -5.75 5.28 -0.84
C VAL A 62 -5.94 6.80 -0.86
N ARG A 63 -6.70 7.31 -1.83
CA ARG A 63 -7.21 8.68 -1.75
C ARG A 63 -8.29 8.67 -0.68
N LYS A 64 -8.09 9.39 0.42
CA LYS A 64 -9.22 9.70 1.30
C LYS A 64 -10.25 10.44 0.43
N PRO A 65 -11.53 10.08 0.44
CA PRO A 65 -12.53 10.93 -0.16
C PRO A 65 -12.39 12.29 0.54
N GLU A 66 -12.06 13.33 -0.21
CA GLU A 66 -12.25 14.68 0.27
C GLU A 66 -13.69 14.72 0.77
N ARG A 67 -13.88 15.02 2.06
CA ARG A 67 -15.23 15.33 2.56
C ARG A 67 -15.73 16.41 1.62
N ARG A 68 -16.76 16.06 0.84
CA ARG A 68 -17.52 17.02 0.05
C ARG A 68 -18.09 17.97 1.08
N THR A 69 -17.42 19.08 1.34
CA THR A 69 -17.99 20.16 2.13
C THR A 69 -19.14 20.66 1.28
N GLU A 70 -20.34 20.21 1.59
CA GLU A 70 -21.59 20.73 1.05
C GLU A 70 -21.69 22.19 1.50
N VAL A 71 -21.06 23.08 0.73
CA VAL A 71 -21.40 24.49 0.74
C VAL A 71 -22.64 24.62 -0.14
N ALA A 72 -23.78 24.16 0.37
CA ALA A 72 -25.07 24.50 -0.21
C ALA A 72 -25.41 25.93 0.24
N ASN A 73 -25.04 26.88 -0.62
CA ASN A 73 -25.60 28.21 -0.67
C ASN A 73 -27.14 28.12 -0.90
N GLU A 74 -27.90 27.86 0.16
CA GLU A 74 -29.37 28.06 0.20
C GLU A 74 -29.71 29.39 0.92
N GLN A 75 -29.01 30.46 0.56
CA GLN A 75 -29.36 31.85 0.95
C GLN A 75 -29.68 32.74 -0.27
N ARG A 76 -30.24 32.18 -1.35
CA ARG A 76 -30.60 33.00 -2.52
C ARG A 76 -32.03 32.88 -3.05
N GLN A 77 -32.93 32.16 -2.40
CA GLN A 77 -34.35 32.18 -2.80
C GLN A 77 -35.27 31.90 -1.60
N LYS A 78 -35.48 32.88 -0.73
CA LYS A 78 -36.79 33.17 -0.10
C LYS A 78 -36.83 34.64 0.29
#